data_AF-A0A8T6TSM8-F1
#
_entry.id   AF-A0A8T6TSM8-F1
#
_cell.length_a   1.000
_cell.length_b   1.000
_cell.length_c   1.000
_cell.angle_alpha   90.00
_cell.angle_beta   90.00
_cell.angle_gamma   90.00
#
_symmetry.space_group_name_H-M   'P 1'
#
loop_
_entity.id
_entity.type
_entity.pdbx_description
1 polymer ?
#
loop_
_entity_poly.entity_id
_entity_poly.type
_entity_poly.pdbx_seq_one_letter_code
_entity_poly.pdbx_strand_id
1 'polypeptide(L)' 'MSKWHGYAFCEPVVAGSNSPWCLRKITDKGLRPGGGVDSNSLCGRVKAPYGWDVDVPVTQDRVDSDFVCKRCLEVLRS' A
#
# COMPACT_ATOMS: atom_id res chain seq x y z
N MET A 1 -10.45 15.45 8.47
CA MET A 1 -10.07 14.49 7.43
C MET A 1 -9.00 13.58 8.01
N SER A 2 -9.17 12.26 7.96
CA SER A 2 -8.15 11.32 8.46
C SER A 2 -6.84 11.51 7.70
N LYS A 3 -5.71 11.53 8.42
CA LYS A 3 -4.33 11.74 7.92
C LYS A 3 -3.96 10.85 6.71
N TRP A 4 -4.71 9.77 6.51
CA TRP A 4 -4.44 8.71 5.56
C TRP A 4 -5.37 8.70 4.33
N HIS A 5 -6.21 9.73 4.15
CA HIS A 5 -6.95 9.91 2.91
C HIS A 5 -5.98 9.98 1.72
N GLY A 6 -6.16 9.09 0.75
CA GLY A 6 -5.32 9.01 -0.45
C GLY A 6 -4.20 7.98 -0.40
N TYR A 7 -4.20 7.07 0.58
CA TYR A 7 -3.29 5.92 0.61
C TYR A 7 -4.03 4.59 0.67
N ALA A 8 -3.44 3.56 0.07
CA ALA A 8 -3.90 2.18 0.13
C ALA A 8 -2.74 1.25 0.48
N PHE A 9 -3.04 0.17 1.22
CA PHE A 9 -2.14 -0.96 1.31
C PHE A 9 -2.13 -1.71 -0.03
N CYS A 10 -0.97 -2.18 -0.45
CA CYS A 10 -0.81 -2.93 -1.69
C CYS A 10 0.26 -4.01 -1.55
N GLU A 11 0.16 -5.04 -2.38
CA GLU A 11 1.13 -6.13 -2.40
C GLU A 11 1.43 -6.59 -3.83
N PRO A 12 2.65 -7.13 -4.09
CA PRO A 12 2.99 -7.65 -5.41
C PRO A 12 2.26 -8.96 -5.70
N VAL A 13 2.21 -9.35 -6.97
CA VAL A 13 1.54 -10.59 -7.41
C VAL A 13 2.08 -11.87 -6.76
N VAL A 14 3.34 -11.82 -6.31
CA VAL A 14 4.04 -12.93 -5.65
C VAL A 14 3.94 -12.88 -4.12
N ALA A 15 3.10 -12.00 -3.55
CA ALA A 15 2.91 -11.90 -2.11
C ALA A 15 2.23 -13.15 -1.54
N GLY A 16 2.64 -13.53 -0.34
CA GLY A 16 1.98 -14.55 0.49
C GLY A 16 1.84 -14.06 1.92
N SER A 17 1.30 -14.89 2.82
CA SER A 17 0.89 -14.49 4.18
C SER A 17 1.97 -13.84 5.07
N ASN A 18 3.26 -14.01 4.73
CA ASN A 18 4.39 -13.43 5.45
C ASN A 18 4.98 -12.20 4.75
N SER A 19 4.43 -11.78 3.61
CA SER A 19 4.91 -10.61 2.88
C SER A 19 4.34 -9.35 3.54
N PRO A 20 5.20 -8.37 3.91
CA PRO A 20 4.70 -7.13 4.49
C PRO A 20 3.93 -6.33 3.43
N TRP A 21 2.82 -5.73 3.83
CA TRP A 21 2.06 -4.85 2.96
C TRP A 21 2.85 -3.57 2.68
N CYS A 22 2.87 -3.17 1.42
CA CYS A 22 3.39 -1.89 1.00
C CYS A 22 2.28 -0.84 1.04
N LEU A 23 2.65 0.44 0.94
CA LEU A 23 1.69 1.53 0.77
C LEU A 23 1.89 2.18 -0.58
N ARG A 24 0.82 2.62 -1.22
CA ARG A 24 0.87 3.50 -2.40
C ARG A 24 -0.08 4.68 -2.24
N LYS A 25 0.11 5.71 -3.05
CA LYS A 25 -0.87 6.80 -3.19
C LYS A 25 -2.00 6.35 -4.11
N ILE A 26 -3.23 6.54 -3.66
CA ILE A 26 -4.44 6.37 -4.47
C ILE A 26 -4.50 7.54 -5.46
N THR A 27 -4.65 7.21 -6.73
CA THR A 27 -4.85 8.16 -7.83
C THR A 27 -6.35 8.49 -7.98
N ASP A 28 -6.69 9.28 -8.99
CA ASP A 28 -8.07 9.52 -9.43
C ASP A 28 -8.82 8.23 -9.82
N LYS A 29 -8.10 7.15 -10.12
CA LYS A 29 -8.69 5.85 -10.49
C LYS A 29 -9.13 4.99 -9.32
N GLY A 30 -8.89 5.42 -8.07
CA GLY A 30 -9.33 4.72 -6.87
C GLY A 30 -8.58 3.42 -6.55
N LEU A 31 -9.23 2.55 -5.78
CA LEU A 31 -8.69 1.27 -5.32
C LEU A 31 -8.75 0.18 -6.41
N ARG A 32 -7.79 -0.76 -6.36
CA ARG A 32 -7.56 -1.83 -7.33
C ARG A 32 -7.38 -3.19 -6.65
N PRO A 33 -8.43 -3.74 -5.99
CA PRO A 33 -8.32 -5.01 -5.26
C PRO A 33 -8.16 -6.24 -6.16
N GLY A 34 -8.57 -6.16 -7.43
CA GLY A 34 -8.46 -7.25 -8.40
C GLY A 34 -7.14 -7.27 -9.20
N GLY A 35 -6.18 -6.41 -8.86
CA GLY A 35 -4.95 -6.24 -9.62
C GLY A 35 -4.91 -4.97 -10.47
N GLY A 36 -3.73 -4.66 -11.01
CA GLY A 36 -3.55 -3.48 -11.84
C GLY A 36 -3.45 -2.19 -11.04
N VAL A 37 -2.76 -2.19 -9.89
CA VAL A 37 -2.42 -0.93 -9.20
C VAL A 37 -1.78 0.04 -10.19
N ASP A 38 -2.15 1.30 -10.12
CA ASP A 38 -1.81 2.29 -11.15
C ASP A 38 -0.77 3.31 -10.69
N SER A 39 -0.24 3.12 -9.48
CA SER A 39 0.90 3.84 -8.96
C SER A 39 1.84 2.88 -8.25
N ASN A 40 3.13 3.24 -8.20
CA ASN A 40 4.12 2.46 -7.48
C ASN A 40 3.88 2.58 -5.97
N SER A 41 4.28 1.55 -5.22
CA SER A 41 4.38 1.70 -3.77
C SER A 41 5.44 2.74 -3.38
N LEU A 42 5.30 3.32 -2.20
CA LEU A 42 6.21 4.31 -1.64
C LEU A 42 7.65 3.80 -1.55
N CYS A 43 7.84 2.52 -1.22
CA CYS A 43 9.16 1.88 -1.21
C CYS A 43 9.65 1.46 -2.61
N GLY A 44 8.83 1.60 -3.65
CA GLY A 44 9.14 1.22 -5.02
C GLY A 44 9.12 -0.29 -5.31
N ARG A 45 8.78 -1.15 -4.34
CA ARG A 45 8.76 -2.61 -4.50
C ARG A 45 7.59 -3.10 -5.36
N VAL A 46 6.40 -2.55 -5.16
CA VAL A 46 5.23 -2.81 -6.00
C VAL A 46 5.27 -1.80 -7.13
N LYS A 47 5.35 -2.28 -8.37
CA LYS A 47 5.41 -1.43 -9.57
C LYS A 47 4.10 -1.56 -10.31
N ALA A 48 3.48 -0.44 -10.67
CA ALA A 48 2.32 -0.48 -11.56
C ALA A 48 2.71 -1.11 -12.93
N PRO A 49 1.86 -1.95 -13.56
CA PRO A 49 0.54 -2.43 -13.11
C PRO A 49 0.58 -3.72 -12.26
N TYR A 50 1.75 -4.13 -11.77
CA TYR A 50 1.99 -5.42 -11.13
C TYR A 50 1.75 -5.39 -9.61
N GLY A 51 0.51 -5.69 -9.22
CA GLY A 51 0.06 -5.82 -7.83
C GLY A 51 -1.42 -5.47 -7.69
N TRP A 52 -1.95 -5.60 -6.48
CA TRP A 52 -3.31 -5.19 -6.12
C TRP A 52 -3.32 -4.39 -4.81
N ASP A 53 -4.40 -3.64 -4.61
CA ASP A 53 -4.69 -3.05 -3.32
C ASP A 53 -5.29 -4.10 -2.38
N VAL A 54 -4.87 -4.06 -1.12
CA VAL A 54 -5.49 -4.86 -0.08
C VAL A 54 -6.76 -4.14 0.36
N ASP A 55 -7.90 -4.84 0.42
CA ASP A 55 -9.18 -4.29 0.86
C ASP A 55 -9.23 -4.12 2.39
N VAL A 56 -8.30 -3.30 2.89
CA VAL A 56 -8.14 -2.96 4.30
C VAL A 56 -7.90 -1.46 4.40
N PRO A 57 -8.68 -0.73 5.21
CA PRO A 57 -8.51 0.70 5.37
C PRO A 57 -7.17 1.04 6.02
N VAL A 58 -6.53 2.11 5.53
CA VAL A 58 -5.30 2.64 6.14
C VAL A 58 -5.69 3.46 7.38
N THR A 59 -5.55 2.85 8.55
CA THR A 59 -5.69 3.50 9.86
C THR A 59 -4.35 3.62 10.57
N GLN A 60 -4.24 4.51 11.56
CA GLN A 60 -3.01 4.66 12.34
C GLN A 60 -2.58 3.32 12.98
N ASP A 61 -3.51 2.59 13.59
CA ASP A 61 -3.22 1.30 14.24
C ASP A 61 -2.68 0.25 13.25
N ARG A 62 -3.14 0.28 11.99
CA ARG A 62 -2.65 -0.63 10.95
C ARG A 62 -1.27 -0.20 10.44
N VAL A 63 -1.05 1.09 10.28
CA VAL A 63 0.24 1.68 9.88
C VAL A 63 1.32 1.39 10.92
N ASP A 64 0.97 1.42 12.21
CA ASP A 64 1.89 1.15 13.31
C ASP A 64 2.05 -0.36 13.59
N SER A 65 1.37 -1.23 12.85
CA SER A 65 1.55 -2.68 12.96
C SER A 65 2.83 -3.18 12.30
N ASP A 66 3.38 -4.27 12.82
CA ASP A 66 4.63 -4.89 12.31
C ASP A 66 4.49 -5.52 10.90
N PHE A 67 3.27 -5.56 10.35
CA PHE A 67 2.98 -6.13 9.03
C PHE A 67 3.20 -5.15 7.87
N VAL A 68 3.54 -3.88 8.14
CA VAL A 68 3.76 -2.87 7.09
C VAL A 68 5.24 -2.75 6.73
N CYS A 69 5.52 -2.59 5.45
CA CYS A 69 6.87 -2.40 4.93
C CYS A 69 7.53 -1.17 5.57
N LYS A 70 8.62 -1.39 6.32
CA LYS A 70 9.38 -0.33 7.03
C LYS A 70 9.78 0.84 6.13
N ARG A 71 10.25 0.57 4.90
CA ARG A 71 10.58 1.62 3.93
C ARG A 71 9.39 2.46 3.50
N CYS A 72 8.19 1.86 3.41
CA CYS A 72 6.98 2.64 3.15
C CYS A 72 6.64 3.56 4.33
N LEU A 73 6.85 3.09 5.57
CA LEU A 73 6.61 3.89 6.77
C LEU A 73 7.59 5.06 6.87
N GLU A 74 8.87 4.85 6.52
CA GLU A 74 9.89 5.90 6.46
C GLU A 74 9.48 7.01 5.49
N VAL A 75 9.10 6.65 4.25
CA VAL A 75 8.66 7.61 3.22
C VAL A 75 7.33 8.27 3.58
N LEU A 76 6.43 7.58 4.27
CA LEU A 76 5.15 8.14 4.71
C LEU A 76 5.31 9.18 5.83
N ARG A 77 6.34 9.01 6.66
CA ARG A 77 6.60 9.84 7.85
C ARG A 77 7.59 10.99 7.61
N SER A 78 8.29 11.00 6.46
CA SER A 78 9.13 12.11 6.01
C SER A 78 8.29 13.28 5.48
#